data_AF-A0A0N0EAD0-F1
#
_entry.id   AF-A0A0N0EAD0-F1
#
_cell.length_a   1.000
_cell.length_b   1.000
_cell.length_c   1.000
_cell.angle_alpha   90.00
_cell.angle_beta   90.00
_cell.angle_gamma   90.00
#
_symmetry.space_group_name_H-M   'P 1'
#
loop_
_entity.id
_entity.type
_entity.pdbx_description
1 polymer ?
#
loop_
_entity_poly.entity_id
_entity_poly.type
_entity_poly.pdbx_seq_one_letter_code
_entity_poly.pdbx_strand_id
1 'polypeptide(L)'
;MFKKKRKYEDYAVAILVENELSQVEYDKLAEPFSDEIGVGVVSEIKVGHYVKEWEVLQRKFPEQQPSSFPRFVILRVHEDKVNQAIKEMERKNWWDWLFNAIHPDEYMIAEDKIMYDYENAEFYTDKFEEAVAYLNNK
;
A
#
# COMPACT_ATOMS: atom_id res chain seq x y z
N MET A 1 8.17 28.07 -4.35
CA MET A 1 6.80 27.78 -3.87
C MET A 1 6.90 26.57 -2.95
N PHE A 2 6.86 26.75 -1.62
CA PHE A 2 6.90 25.62 -0.69
C PHE A 2 5.51 24.97 -0.68
N LYS A 3 5.32 23.93 -1.50
CA LYS A 3 4.10 23.11 -1.41
C LYS A 3 4.08 22.46 -0.02
N LYS A 4 2.94 22.57 0.66
CA LYS A 4 2.69 21.93 1.96
C LYS A 4 2.89 20.42 1.79
N LYS A 5 3.56 19.75 2.74
CA LYS A 5 3.68 18.29 2.75
C LYS A 5 2.28 17.68 2.65
N ARG A 6 2.14 16.61 1.85
CA ARG A 6 0.91 15.82 1.83
C ARG A 6 0.86 15.01 3.13
N LYS A 7 -0.32 14.99 3.74
CA LYS A 7 -0.61 14.12 4.89
C LYS A 7 -1.07 12.78 4.36
N TYR A 8 -0.62 11.72 5.00
CA TYR A 8 -1.09 10.37 4.72
C TYR A 8 -1.57 9.75 6.02
N GLU A 9 -2.54 8.87 5.90
CA GLU A 9 -2.95 8.01 6.99
C GLU A 9 -1.83 6.99 7.28
N ASP A 10 -1.91 6.39 8.46
CA ASP A 10 -0.85 5.56 9.04
C ASP A 10 -0.64 4.22 8.33
N TYR A 11 -1.65 3.70 7.65
CA TYR A 11 -1.64 2.36 7.07
C TYR A 11 -2.17 2.31 5.63
N ALA A 12 -1.59 1.37 4.88
CA ALA A 12 -2.10 0.89 3.61
C ALA A 12 -2.42 -0.61 3.73
N VAL A 13 -3.45 -1.06 3.04
CA VAL A 13 -3.85 -2.48 3.01
C VAL A 13 -3.73 -3.01 1.59
N ALA A 14 -2.90 -4.03 1.42
CA ALA A 14 -2.81 -4.80 0.19
C ALA A 14 -3.62 -6.09 0.31
N ILE A 15 -4.61 -6.25 -0.57
CA ILE A 15 -5.38 -7.46 -0.76
C ILE A 15 -4.72 -8.25 -1.89
N LEU A 16 -3.87 -9.20 -1.53
CA LEU A 16 -3.19 -10.06 -2.48
C LEU A 16 -4.17 -11.09 -3.04
N VAL A 17 -4.19 -11.26 -4.36
CA VAL A 17 -5.10 -12.18 -5.05
C VAL A 17 -4.42 -12.89 -6.20
N GLU A 18 -4.87 -14.11 -6.52
CA GLU A 18 -4.40 -14.84 -7.72
C GLU A 18 -5.06 -14.31 -8.99
N ASN A 19 -6.35 -14.02 -8.91
CA ASN A 19 -7.17 -13.52 -10.01
C ASN A 19 -7.84 -12.22 -9.58
N GLU A 20 -8.23 -11.42 -10.57
CA GLU A 20 -8.97 -10.18 -10.33
C GLU A 20 -10.25 -10.46 -9.56
N LEU A 21 -10.52 -9.68 -8.52
CA LEU A 21 -11.79 -9.75 -7.83
C LEU A 21 -12.85 -9.09 -8.70
N SER A 22 -14.08 -9.60 -8.63
CA SER A 22 -15.20 -8.80 -9.09
C SER A 22 -15.33 -7.55 -8.20
N GLN A 23 -15.91 -6.48 -8.74
CA GLN A 23 -16.14 -5.25 -7.97
C GLN A 23 -16.89 -5.51 -6.65
N VAL A 24 -17.88 -6.41 -6.66
CA VAL A 24 -18.65 -6.77 -5.46
C VAL A 24 -17.80 -7.48 -4.42
N GLU A 25 -16.89 -8.37 -4.85
CA GLU A 25 -15.96 -9.05 -3.93
C GLU A 25 -14.93 -8.08 -3.38
N TYR A 26 -14.41 -7.20 -4.22
CA TYR A 26 -13.49 -6.15 -3.80
C TYR A 26 -14.13 -5.24 -2.75
N ASP A 27 -15.31 -4.67 -3.04
CA ASP A 27 -16.01 -3.76 -2.14
C ASP A 27 -16.26 -4.43 -0.78
N LYS A 28 -16.72 -5.69 -0.79
CA LYS A 28 -16.96 -6.47 0.44
C LYS A 28 -15.69 -6.64 1.30
N LEU A 29 -14.53 -6.78 0.69
CA LEU A 29 -13.26 -6.93 1.39
C LEU A 29 -12.63 -5.59 1.77
N ALA A 30 -12.79 -4.56 0.93
CA ALA A 30 -12.10 -3.29 1.09
C ALA A 30 -12.84 -2.30 2.00
N GLU A 31 -14.19 -2.30 1.98
CA GLU A 31 -15.00 -1.37 2.76
C GLU A 31 -14.70 -1.45 4.26
N PRO A 32 -14.62 -2.64 4.89
CA PRO A 32 -14.35 -2.71 6.32
C PRO A 32 -12.96 -2.18 6.70
N PHE A 33 -11.97 -2.28 5.82
CA PHE A 33 -10.65 -1.65 6.05
C PHE A 33 -10.68 -0.14 5.82
N SER A 34 -11.49 0.33 4.87
CA SER A 34 -11.61 1.75 4.55
C SER A 34 -12.31 2.54 5.65
N ASP A 35 -13.16 1.86 6.43
CA ASP A 35 -13.82 2.43 7.60
C ASP A 35 -12.90 2.51 8.84
N GLU A 36 -11.73 1.85 8.82
CA GLU A 36 -10.77 1.88 9.93
C GLU A 36 -10.03 3.21 10.00
N ILE A 37 -9.92 3.76 11.21
CA ILE A 37 -9.20 5.01 11.45
C ILE A 37 -7.71 4.78 11.16
N GLY A 38 -7.14 5.63 10.31
CA GLY A 38 -5.72 5.56 9.97
C GLY A 38 -5.40 4.63 8.80
N VAL A 39 -6.39 4.06 8.11
CA VAL A 39 -6.18 3.42 6.80
C VAL A 39 -6.42 4.46 5.71
N GLY A 40 -5.41 4.71 4.88
CA GLY A 40 -5.47 5.72 3.82
C GLY A 40 -5.79 5.14 2.46
N VAL A 41 -5.43 3.88 2.24
CA VAL A 41 -5.63 3.20 0.96
C VAL A 41 -5.76 1.70 1.17
N VAL A 42 -6.66 1.12 0.39
CA VAL A 42 -6.83 -0.32 0.23
C VAL A 42 -6.69 -0.61 -1.25
N SER A 43 -5.97 -1.65 -1.65
CA SER A 43 -5.84 -2.01 -3.06
C SER A 43 -5.72 -3.52 -3.26
N GLU A 44 -6.32 -3.97 -4.36
CA GLU A 44 -6.10 -5.32 -4.89
C GLU A 44 -4.73 -5.40 -5.57
N ILE A 45 -3.96 -6.45 -5.25
CA ILE A 45 -2.65 -6.70 -5.84
C ILE A 45 -2.56 -8.14 -6.34
N LYS A 46 -2.38 -8.31 -7.65
CA LYS A 46 -2.18 -9.64 -8.25
C LYS A 46 -0.79 -10.18 -7.94
N VAL A 47 -0.70 -11.34 -7.27
CA VAL A 47 0.59 -11.94 -6.88
C VAL A 47 1.50 -12.29 -8.06
N GLY A 48 0.93 -12.60 -9.23
CA GLY A 48 1.69 -12.91 -10.44
C GLY A 48 2.63 -11.79 -10.89
N HIS A 49 2.43 -10.56 -10.40
CA HIS A 49 3.24 -9.39 -10.75
C HIS A 49 4.40 -9.13 -9.76
N TYR A 50 4.46 -9.82 -8.62
CA TYR A 50 5.28 -9.40 -7.47
C TYR A 50 6.02 -10.56 -6.77
N VAL A 51 6.87 -11.26 -7.52
CA VAL A 51 7.67 -12.39 -7.00
C VAL A 51 8.68 -11.96 -5.93
N LYS A 52 9.24 -10.74 -6.01
CA LYS A 52 10.28 -10.27 -5.07
C LYS A 52 9.71 -9.87 -3.71
N GLU A 53 8.51 -9.32 -3.74
CA GLU A 53 7.74 -8.87 -2.58
C GLU A 53 7.31 -10.07 -1.72
N TRP A 54 7.09 -11.22 -2.37
CA TRP A 54 6.84 -12.49 -1.71
C TRP A 54 8.01 -12.94 -0.81
N GLU A 55 9.25 -12.82 -1.28
CA GLU A 55 10.45 -13.17 -0.50
C GLU A 55 10.57 -12.30 0.76
N VAL A 56 10.20 -11.01 0.65
CA VAL A 56 10.19 -10.07 1.78
C VAL A 56 9.20 -10.53 2.85
N LEU A 57 7.97 -10.87 2.44
CA LEU A 57 6.92 -11.33 3.37
C LEU A 57 7.29 -12.66 4.04
N GLN A 58 7.79 -13.64 3.28
CA GLN A 58 8.25 -14.92 3.84
C GLN A 58 9.38 -14.74 4.87
N ARG A 59 10.30 -13.81 4.60
CA ARG A 59 11.40 -13.49 5.52
C ARG A 59 10.92 -12.75 6.77
N LYS A 60 9.98 -11.80 6.64
CA LYS A 60 9.46 -11.02 7.77
C LYS A 60 8.51 -11.83 8.66
N PHE A 61 7.76 -12.75 8.07
CA PHE A 61 6.76 -13.54 8.77
C PHE A 61 6.96 -15.04 8.53
N PRO A 62 8.10 -15.64 8.98
CA PRO A 62 8.42 -17.03 8.69
C PRO A 62 7.42 -18.03 9.30
N GLU A 63 6.76 -17.63 10.39
CA GLU A 63 5.74 -18.41 11.10
C GLU A 63 4.33 -18.22 10.53
N GLN A 64 4.13 -17.21 9.67
CA GLN A 64 2.83 -16.94 9.03
C GLN A 64 2.92 -17.35 7.57
N GLN A 65 2.27 -18.46 7.26
CA GLN A 65 2.19 -18.96 5.88
C GLN A 65 0.73 -19.09 5.47
N PRO A 66 0.11 -17.99 5.04
CA PRO A 66 -1.23 -17.99 4.49
C PRO A 66 -1.36 -19.05 3.39
N SER A 67 -2.33 -19.94 3.57
CA SER A 67 -2.52 -21.14 2.75
C SER A 67 -3.49 -20.91 1.59
N SER A 68 -4.30 -19.85 1.67
CA SER A 68 -5.28 -19.49 0.65
C SER A 68 -5.17 -18.02 0.24
N PHE A 69 -5.86 -17.67 -0.85
CA PHE A 69 -6.15 -16.30 -1.25
C PHE A 69 -7.63 -15.97 -1.01
N PRO A 70 -8.01 -14.70 -0.80
CA PRO A 70 -7.14 -13.52 -0.72
C PRO A 70 -6.25 -13.52 0.52
N ARG A 71 -5.15 -12.76 0.47
CA ARG A 71 -4.26 -12.54 1.62
C ARG A 71 -4.17 -11.05 1.89
N PHE A 72 -4.08 -10.69 3.16
CA PHE A 72 -4.11 -9.32 3.62
C PHE A 72 -2.74 -8.96 4.17
N VAL A 73 -2.16 -7.88 3.64
CA VAL A 73 -0.93 -7.30 4.15
C VAL A 73 -1.24 -5.89 4.62
N ILE A 74 -0.88 -5.60 5.86
CA ILE A 74 -1.03 -4.26 6.45
C ILE A 74 0.34 -3.63 6.50
N LEU A 75 0.49 -2.49 5.82
CA LEU A 75 1.75 -1.78 5.68
C LEU A 75 1.70 -0.46 6.42
N ARG A 76 2.74 -0.16 7.20
CA ARG A 76 2.91 1.15 7.81
C ARG A 76 3.33 2.16 6.75
N VAL A 77 2.58 3.24 6.61
CA VAL A 77 2.91 4.35 5.73
C VAL A 77 3.79 5.33 6.50
N HIS A 78 4.99 5.56 5.97
CA HIS A 78 5.91 6.56 6.49
C HIS A 78 5.78 7.85 5.68
N GLU A 79 4.95 8.80 6.13
CA GLU A 79 4.69 10.08 5.45
C GLU A 79 5.98 10.78 4.99
N ASP A 80 7.04 10.77 5.80
CA ASP A 80 8.30 11.40 5.45
C ASP A 80 9.00 10.72 4.27
N LYS A 81 8.93 9.38 4.18
CA LYS A 81 9.48 8.62 3.04
C LYS A 81 8.67 8.89 1.77
N VAL A 82 7.33 8.96 1.88
CA VAL A 82 6.45 9.26 0.73
C VAL A 82 6.75 10.65 0.19
N ASN A 83 6.77 11.66 1.08
CA ASN A 83 7.09 13.04 0.69
C ASN A 83 8.52 13.16 0.14
N GLN A 84 9.48 12.35 0.61
CA GLN A 84 10.82 12.31 0.04
C GLN A 84 10.82 11.72 -1.38
N ALA A 85 10.12 10.61 -1.61
CA ALA A 85 10.01 10.00 -2.94
C ALA A 85 9.40 10.96 -3.96
N ILE A 86 8.35 11.69 -3.58
CA ILE A 86 7.74 12.74 -4.42
C ILE A 86 8.78 13.82 -4.76
N LYS A 87 9.51 14.33 -3.77
CA LYS A 87 10.54 15.36 -4.00
C LYS A 87 11.66 14.86 -4.90
N GLU A 88 12.06 13.60 -4.78
CA GLU A 88 13.07 13.00 -5.65
C GLU A 88 12.57 12.87 -7.08
N MET A 89 11.30 12.50 -7.28
CA MET A 89 10.65 12.50 -8.59
C MET A 89 10.58 13.92 -9.19
N GLU A 90 10.10 14.91 -8.43
CA GLU A 90 10.04 16.31 -8.86
C GLU A 90 11.44 16.84 -9.23
N ARG A 91 12.48 16.46 -8.48
CA ARG A 91 13.88 16.84 -8.77
C ARG A 91 14.41 16.21 -10.05
N LYS A 92 14.07 14.95 -10.34
CA LYS A 92 14.46 14.28 -11.59
C LYS A 92 13.77 14.92 -12.79
N ASN A 93 12.51 15.31 -12.63
CA ASN A 93 11.69 15.95 -13.65
C ASN A 93 11.64 17.47 -13.45
N TRP A 94 12.76 18.09 -13.07
CA TRP A 94 12.81 19.49 -12.63
C TRP A 94 12.19 20.48 -13.62
N TRP A 95 12.47 20.30 -14.92
CA TRP A 95 11.93 21.18 -15.96
C TRP A 95 10.41 21.04 -16.06
N ASP A 96 9.91 19.82 -16.08
CA ASP A 96 8.46 19.55 -16.13
C ASP A 96 7.79 20.04 -14.85
N TRP A 97 8.42 19.86 -13.69
CA TRP A 97 7.94 20.40 -12.43
C TRP A 97 7.81 21.92 -12.48
N LEU A 98 8.84 22.62 -12.99
CA LEU A 98 8.87 24.08 -13.10
C LEU A 98 7.74 24.61 -14.00
N PHE A 99 7.39 23.86 -15.05
CA PHE A 99 6.29 24.20 -15.96
C PHE A 99 4.94 23.55 -15.59
N ASN A 100 4.83 22.91 -14.42
CA ASN A 100 3.65 22.14 -13.98
C ASN A 100 3.17 21.09 -14.99
N ALA A 101 4.12 20.45 -15.70
CA ALA A 101 3.89 19.46 -16.74
C ALA A 101 4.07 18.01 -16.27
N ILE A 102 4.41 17.76 -14.99
CA ILE A 102 4.44 16.40 -14.45
C ILE A 102 3.03 15.83 -14.41
N HIS A 103 2.83 14.68 -15.07
CA HIS A 103 1.55 14.00 -15.10
C HIS A 103 1.14 13.51 -13.70
N PRO A 104 -0.15 13.57 -13.31
CA PRO A 104 -0.62 13.06 -12.01
C PRO A 104 -0.18 11.63 -11.71
N ASP A 105 -0.14 10.76 -12.73
CA ASP A 105 0.26 9.35 -12.58
C ASP A 105 1.70 9.19 -12.05
N GLU A 106 2.62 10.11 -12.36
CA GLU A 106 3.99 10.06 -11.84
C GLU A 106 4.03 10.26 -10.32
N TYR A 107 3.11 11.08 -9.78
CA TYR A 107 2.98 11.23 -8.34
C TYR A 107 2.40 9.97 -7.72
N MET A 108 1.37 9.39 -8.34
CA MET A 108 0.74 8.15 -7.87
C MET A 108 1.75 6.99 -7.84
N ILE A 109 2.55 6.82 -8.90
CA ILE A 109 3.62 5.80 -8.96
C ILE A 109 4.64 6.00 -7.84
N ALA A 110 5.04 7.25 -7.56
CA ALA A 110 5.98 7.56 -6.49
C ALA A 110 5.41 7.30 -5.09
N GLU A 111 4.10 7.57 -4.90
CA GLU A 111 3.37 7.33 -3.65
C GLU A 111 3.19 5.83 -3.41
N ASP A 112 2.60 5.12 -4.38
CA ASP A 112 2.29 3.69 -4.31
C ASP A 112 3.54 2.86 -4.04
N LYS A 113 4.67 3.22 -4.65
CA LYS A 113 5.94 2.52 -4.42
C LYS A 113 6.37 2.53 -2.95
N ILE A 114 6.08 3.58 -2.21
CA ILE A 114 6.44 3.69 -0.79
C ILE A 114 5.34 3.12 0.10
N MET A 115 4.06 3.34 -0.25
CA MET A 115 2.92 2.80 0.51
C MET A 115 2.88 1.27 0.47
N TYR A 116 3.22 0.69 -0.67
CA TYR A 116 3.27 -0.76 -0.89
C TYR A 116 4.70 -1.32 -0.84
N ASP A 117 5.59 -0.66 -0.11
CA ASP A 117 6.90 -1.23 0.23
C ASP A 117 6.72 -2.27 1.35
N TYR A 118 6.72 -3.54 0.97
CA TYR A 118 6.54 -4.70 1.85
C TYR A 118 7.60 -4.81 2.96
N GLU A 119 8.72 -4.09 2.87
CA GLU A 119 9.65 -3.95 3.99
C GLU A 119 9.00 -3.25 5.19
N ASN A 120 7.93 -2.48 4.98
CA ASN A 120 7.15 -1.83 6.03
C ASN A 120 5.87 -2.63 6.40
N ALA A 121 5.71 -3.87 5.91
CA ALA A 121 4.60 -4.74 6.31
C ALA A 121 4.67 -5.04 7.82
N GLU A 122 3.59 -4.81 8.56
CA GLU A 122 3.52 -5.11 9.99
C GLU A 122 2.68 -6.35 10.30
N PHE A 123 1.75 -6.71 9.42
CA PHE A 123 0.88 -7.86 9.60
C PHE A 123 0.57 -8.54 8.28
N TYR A 124 0.42 -9.86 8.32
CA TYR A 124 0.21 -10.69 7.14
C TYR A 124 -0.63 -11.94 7.49
N THR A 125 -1.77 -12.12 6.83
CA THR A 125 -2.71 -13.24 7.09
C THR A 125 -3.59 -13.55 5.88
N ASP A 126 -4.18 -14.75 5.80
CA ASP A 126 -5.32 -15.07 4.90
C ASP A 126 -6.69 -14.95 5.61
N LYS A 127 -6.70 -14.63 6.90
CA LYS A 127 -7.94 -14.47 7.67
C LYS A 127 -8.34 -13.01 7.73
N PHE A 128 -9.41 -12.70 7.03
CA PHE A 128 -9.95 -11.35 6.94
C PHE A 128 -10.23 -10.72 8.32
N GLU A 129 -10.85 -11.48 9.21
CA GLU A 129 -11.22 -11.00 10.55
C GLU A 129 -9.99 -10.67 11.41
N GLU A 130 -8.89 -11.42 11.26
CA GLU A 130 -7.64 -11.14 11.97
C GLU A 130 -6.98 -9.86 11.46
N ALA A 131 -7.04 -9.60 10.15
CA ALA A 131 -6.51 -8.37 9.56
C ALA A 131 -7.28 -7.13 10.02
N VAL A 132 -8.61 -7.18 10.01
CA VAL A 132 -9.46 -6.08 10.52
C VAL A 132 -9.22 -5.88 12.03
N ALA A 133 -9.14 -6.97 12.80
CA ALA A 133 -8.85 -6.89 14.23
C ALA A 133 -7.47 -6.30 14.52
N TYR A 134 -6.46 -6.54 13.68
CA TYR A 134 -5.14 -5.93 13.84
C TYR A 134 -5.22 -4.40 13.82
N LEU A 135 -5.96 -3.82 12.87
CA LEU A 135 -6.12 -2.36 12.72
C LEU A 135 -6.92 -1.76 13.88
N ASN A 136 -8.01 -2.41 14.29
CA ASN A 136 -8.82 -1.97 15.42
C ASN A 136 -8.06 -1.89 16.76
N ASN A 137 -6.94 -2.61 16.88
CA ASN A 137 -6.10 -2.64 18.08
C ASN A 137 -4.91 -1.66 18.04
N LYS A 138 -4.85 -0.75 17.06
CA LYS A 138 -3.79 0.27 16.90
C LYS A 138 -4.26 1.66 17.28
#